data_AF-A0A2M8PZL8-F1
#
_entry.id   AF-A0A2M8PZL8-F1
#
_cell.length_a   1.000
_cell.length_b   1.000
_cell.length_c   1.000
_cell.angle_alpha   90.00
_cell.angle_beta   90.00
_cell.angle_gamma   90.00
#
_symmetry.space_group_name_H-M   'P 1'
#
loop_
_entity.id
_entity.type
_entity.pdbx_description
1 polymer ?
#
loop_
_entity_poly.entity_id
_entity_poly.type
_entity_poly.pdbx_seq_one_letter_code
_entity_poly.pdbx_strand_id
1 'polypeptide(L)' 'MPTSQDKVLQFHINRLKDRSRDVVLRTIEELIKFGASAESALPALEQLFRTTEDPVIKKAAQVAGLEIHKKVKEAKQQEA' A
#
# COMPACT_ATOMS: atom_id res chain seq x y z
N MET A 1 14.33 -4.84 16.24
CA MET A 1 14.40 -5.91 15.21
C MET A 1 13.18 -5.73 14.31
N PRO A 2 13.32 -5.63 12.98
CA PRO A 2 12.14 -5.62 12.11
C PRO A 2 11.37 -6.91 12.33
N THR A 3 10.09 -6.79 12.61
CA THR A 3 9.22 -7.95 12.83
C THR A 3 9.03 -8.71 11.52
N SER A 4 8.55 -9.95 11.60
CA SER A 4 8.23 -10.72 10.39
C SER A 4 7.23 -9.98 9.49
N GLN A 5 6.34 -9.17 10.05
CA GLN A 5 5.40 -8.35 9.30
C GLN A 5 6.07 -7.20 8.54
N ASP A 6 7.09 -6.54 9.12
CA ASP A 6 7.84 -5.48 8.42
C ASP A 6 8.53 -6.00 7.16
N LYS A 7 9.10 -7.21 7.23
CA LYS A 7 9.75 -7.85 6.09
C LYS A 7 8.76 -8.18 4.98
N VAL A 8 7.59 -8.70 5.34
CA VAL A 8 6.52 -9.00 4.38
C VAL A 8 6.00 -7.72 3.75
N LEU A 9 5.80 -6.66 4.54
CA LEU A 9 5.37 -5.36 4.03
C LEU A 9 6.39 -4.77 3.04
N GLN A 10 7.67 -4.81 3.36
CA GLN A 10 8.75 -4.38 2.46
C GLN A 10 8.81 -5.23 1.17
N PHE A 11 8.53 -6.53 1.26
CA PHE A 11 8.41 -7.39 0.10
C PHE A 11 7.25 -6.94 -0.82
N HIS A 12 6.08 -6.63 -0.27
CA HIS A 12 4.96 -6.09 -1.07
C HIS A 12 5.28 -4.71 -1.65
N ILE A 13 5.90 -3.80 -0.90
CA ILE A 13 6.33 -2.48 -1.40
C ILE A 13 7.22 -2.62 -2.65
N ASN A 14 8.15 -3.57 -2.65
CA ASN A 14 9.01 -3.81 -3.81
C ASN A 14 8.25 -4.36 -5.02
N ARG A 15 7.20 -5.17 -4.82
CA ARG A 15 6.37 -5.72 -5.91
C ARG A 15 5.48 -4.69 -6.60
N LEU A 16 5.30 -3.49 -6.04
CA LEU A 16 4.62 -2.39 -6.74
C LEU A 16 5.38 -1.94 -8.01
N LYS A 17 6.65 -2.30 -8.15
CA LYS A 17 7.49 -2.01 -9.33
C LYS A 17 7.50 -3.13 -10.37
N ASP A 18 6.69 -4.17 -10.17
CA ASP A 18 6.61 -5.29 -11.10
C ASP A 18 6.02 -4.85 -12.46
N ARG A 19 6.43 -5.53 -13.53
CA ARG A 19 5.94 -5.24 -14.89
C ARG A 19 4.55 -5.80 -15.15
N SER A 20 4.17 -6.85 -14.42
CA SER A 20 2.87 -7.48 -14.57
C SER A 20 1.80 -6.68 -13.83
N ARG A 21 0.81 -6.20 -14.59
CA ARG A 21 -0.35 -5.49 -14.04
C ARG A 21 -1.07 -6.31 -12.95
N ASP A 22 -1.27 -7.60 -13.18
CA ASP A 22 -1.90 -8.50 -12.18
C ASP A 22 -1.10 -8.57 -10.88
N VAL A 23 0.24 -8.60 -10.98
CA VAL A 23 1.10 -8.61 -9.80
C VAL A 23 0.96 -7.30 -9.02
N VAL A 24 0.98 -6.16 -9.71
CA VAL A 24 0.83 -4.85 -9.07
C VAL A 24 -0.55 -4.72 -8.40
N LEU A 25 -1.63 -5.10 -9.09
CA LEU A 25 -2.98 -5.01 -8.53
C LEU A 25 -3.17 -5.89 -7.29
N ARG A 26 -2.73 -7.16 -7.35
CA ARG A 26 -2.78 -8.05 -6.17
C ARG A 26 -1.94 -7.50 -5.02
N THR A 27 -0.78 -6.91 -5.33
CA THR A 27 0.08 -6.30 -4.31
C THR A 27 -0.62 -5.14 -3.62
N ILE A 28 -1.32 -4.28 -4.37
CA ILE A 28 -2.11 -3.17 -3.81
C ILE A 28 -3.22 -3.71 -2.90
N GLU A 29 -3.93 -4.75 -3.31
CA GLU A 29 -4.98 -5.38 -2.49
C GLU A 29 -4.43 -5.97 -1.19
N GLU A 30 -3.23 -6.58 -1.23
CA GLU A 30 -2.60 -7.11 -0.03
C GLU A 30 -2.17 -6.00 0.92
N LEU A 31 -1.63 -4.88 0.42
CA LEU A 31 -1.28 -3.72 1.24
C LEU A 31 -2.47 -3.15 2.02
N ILE A 32 -3.67 -3.15 1.43
CA ILE A 32 -4.90 -2.74 2.14
C ILE A 32 -5.20 -3.65 3.34
N LYS A 33 -4.93 -4.96 3.23
CA LYS A 33 -5.20 -5.94 4.29
C LYS A 33 -4.29 -5.76 5.51
N PHE A 34 -3.09 -5.20 5.34
CA PHE A 34 -2.22 -4.82 6.45
C PHE A 34 -2.75 -3.63 7.26
N GLY A 35 -3.70 -2.87 6.72
CA GLY A 35 -4.36 -1.78 7.42
C GLY A 35 -3.40 -0.69 7.89
N ALA A 36 -3.48 -0.29 9.16
CA ALA A 36 -2.64 0.77 9.72
C ALA A 36 -1.13 0.43 9.66
N SER A 37 -0.77 -0.86 9.71
CA SER A 37 0.63 -1.28 9.58
C SER A 37 1.22 -0.99 8.20
N ALA A 38 0.39 -0.76 7.17
CA ALA A 38 0.84 -0.35 5.85
C ALA A 38 1.13 1.14 5.70
N GLU A 39 1.17 1.92 6.80
CA GLU A 39 1.52 3.36 6.75
C GLU A 39 2.83 3.61 5.98
N SER A 40 3.83 2.73 6.15
CA SER A 40 5.12 2.84 5.43
C SER A 40 5.04 2.58 3.92
N ALA A 41 3.93 2.03 3.42
CA ALA A 41 3.71 1.82 1.99
C ALA A 41 3.10 3.05 1.29
N LEU A 42 2.62 4.06 2.04
CA LEU A 42 2.00 5.26 1.46
C LEU A 42 2.90 5.99 0.45
N PRO A 43 4.20 6.23 0.71
CA PRO A 43 5.06 6.89 -0.27
C PRO A 43 5.24 6.08 -1.56
N ALA A 44 5.26 4.75 -1.45
CA ALA A 44 5.41 3.87 -2.61
C ALA A 44 4.12 3.84 -3.46
N LEU A 45 2.95 3.83 -2.81
CA LEU A 45 1.65 3.94 -3.49
C LEU A 45 1.48 5.31 -4.17
N GLU A 46 1.93 6.39 -3.53
CA GLU A 46 1.95 7.72 -4.14
C GLU A 46 2.86 7.76 -5.37
N GLN A 47 4.07 7.22 -5.26
CA GLN A 47 4.99 7.14 -6.40
C GLN A 47 4.36 6.35 -7.54
N LEU A 48 3.78 5.17 -7.27
CA LEU A 48 3.09 4.37 -8.27
C LEU A 48 1.94 5.12 -8.93
N PHE A 49 1.12 5.84 -8.16
CA PHE A 49 0.02 6.66 -8.68
C PHE A 49 0.52 7.74 -9.65
N ARG A 50 1.66 8.38 -9.34
CA ARG A 50 2.24 9.45 -10.16
C ARG A 50 2.91 8.93 -11.42
N THR A 51 3.52 7.74 -11.38
CA THR A 51 4.30 7.19 -12.49
C THR A 51 3.52 6.26 -13.41
N THR A 52 2.44 5.63 -12.93
CA THR A 52 1.66 4.71 -13.74
C THR A 52 0.77 5.43 -14.75
N GLU A 53 0.78 4.92 -15.99
CA GLU A 53 -0.13 5.35 -17.06
C GLU A 53 -1.38 4.46 -17.14
N ASP A 54 -1.37 3.28 -16.49
CA ASP A 54 -2.51 2.39 -16.47
C ASP A 54 -3.60 2.95 -15.52
N PRO A 55 -4.80 3.30 -16.04
CA PRO A 55 -5.85 3.94 -15.24
C PRO A 55 -6.37 3.04 -14.13
N VAL A 56 -6.29 1.72 -14.28
CA VAL A 56 -6.75 0.75 -13.27
C VAL A 56 -5.74 0.66 -12.13
N ILE A 57 -4.43 0.59 -12.44
CA ILE A 57 -3.38 0.65 -11.42
C ILE A 57 -3.46 1.99 -10.67
N LYS A 58 -3.64 3.09 -11.41
CA LYS A 58 -3.76 4.44 -10.84
C LYS A 58 -4.91 4.53 -9.85
N LYS A 59 -6.10 4.04 -10.25
CA LYS A 59 -7.28 4.04 -9.38
C LYS A 59 -7.05 3.15 -8.15
N ALA A 60 -6.47 1.97 -8.33
CA ALA A 60 -6.19 1.04 -7.23
C ALA A 60 -5.22 1.66 -6.20
N ALA A 61 -4.13 2.28 -6.67
CA ALA A 61 -3.15 2.93 -5.79
C ALA A 61 -3.78 4.09 -4.99
N GLN A 62 -4.64 4.89 -5.63
CA GLN A 62 -5.37 5.97 -4.95
C GLN A 62 -6.30 5.42 -3.86
N VAL A 63 -7.10 4.39 -4.17
CA VAL A 63 -8.02 3.77 -3.21
C VAL A 63 -7.25 3.18 -2.03
N ALA A 64 -6.16 2.46 -2.29
CA ALA A 64 -5.34 1.88 -1.24
C ALA A 64 -4.73 2.94 -0.31
N GLY A 65 -4.20 4.03 -0.87
CA GLY A 65 -3.67 5.13 -0.08
C GLY A 65 -4.72 5.74 0.86
N LEU A 66 -5.95 5.95 0.37
CA LEU A 66 -7.06 6.46 1.18
C LEU A 66 -7.47 5.50 2.30
N GLU A 67 -7.62 4.21 1.99
CA GLU A 67 -8.00 3.18 2.97
C GLU A 67 -6.95 3.02 4.08
N ILE A 68 -5.67 2.96 3.70
CA ILE A 68 -4.58 2.89 4.67
C ILE A 68 -4.56 4.15 5.53
N HIS A 69 -4.66 5.34 4.93
CA HIS A 69 -4.65 6.59 5.68
C HIS A 69 -5.83 6.70 6.65
N LYS A 70 -7.03 6.26 6.24
CA LYS A 70 -8.20 6.17 7.11
C LYS A 70 -7.94 5.24 8.29
N LYS A 71 -7.43 4.03 8.05
CA LYS A 71 -7.12 3.06 9.10
C LYS A 71 -6.03 3.55 10.06
N VAL A 72 -5.01 4.23 9.55
CA VAL A 72 -3.97 4.89 10.37
C VAL A 72 -4.60 5.95 11.28
N LYS A 73 -5.51 6.76 10.74
CA LYS A 73 -6.22 7.77 11.54
C LYS A 73 -7.11 7.13 12.60
N GLU A 74 -7.86 6.09 12.25
CA GLU A 74 -8.71 5.33 13.17
C GLU A 74 -7.88 4.70 14.31
N ALA A 75 -6.73 4.09 13.99
CA ALA A 75 -5.81 3.54 15.00
C ALA A 75 -5.31 4.62 15.97
N LYS A 76 -4.85 5.77 15.44
CA LYS A 76 -4.38 6.90 16.25
C LYS A 76 -5.48 7.54 17.11
N GLN A 77 -6.75 7.42 16.71
CA GLN A 77 -7.90 7.92 17.47
C GLN A 77 -8.38 6.95 18.56
N GLN A 78 -8.11 5.66 18.41
CA GLN A 78 -8.46 4.64 19.42
C GLN A 78 -7.45 4.60 20.58
N GLU A 79 -6.26 5.18 20.40
CA GLU A 79 -5.22 5.28 21.43
C GLU A 79 -5.29 6.57 22.29
N ALA A 80 -6.26 7.47 22.01
CA ALA A 80 -6.45 8.75 22.70
C ALA A 80 -7.68 8.75 23.61
#